data_AF-A0A812NME2-F1
#
_entry.id   AF-A0A812NME2-F1
#
_cell.length_a   1.000
_cell.length_b   1.000
_cell.length_c   1.000
_cell.angle_alpha   90.00
_cell.angle_beta   90.00
_cell.angle_gamma   90.00
#
_symmetry.space_group_name_H-M   'P 1'
#
loop_
_entity.id
_entity.type
_entity.pdbx_description
1 polymer ?
#
loop_
_entity_poly.entity_id
_entity_poly.type
_entity_poly.pdbx_seq_one_letter_code
_entity_poly.pdbx_strand_id
1 'polypeptide(L)'
;MPSQMSSLKAGDYIKKVFRSVAKHPAVVLLILRIVEVLAALWSRWRRSVHSRRQVLCPADELELDLVQGCLLTAENLLNLGRVEKRTLFQVSASKLLNRNEHLVGVLKDAARRCHEQSHNCLVTRWVPPDERYHILQASINAMSSLLGPNYVHQNALGAAGADLFKSTWYCVTIMTPTRAENHLPDEQKVSATTRSLETCTFTDMTRTPRPTLRICLVHESELRGIADGKLQPPSWGFFNSRHAERYRMLCDFSRNFQQQLVRTPADSKGMSSRSPFTSERAHKALDVSGSGKPDGGMMKRVVSQPNLQQKGMPRHMSMLRRALASSNSTRLAHRKWHVDLWLHASGKIKETAATAAAWCCQNLLPSDVRWTG
;
A
#
# COMPACT_ATOMS: atom_id res chain seq x y z
N MET A 1 44.20 -58.80 -11.97
CA MET A 1 43.02 -58.69 -11.08
C MET A 1 43.47 -59.16 -9.70
N PRO A 2 43.26 -58.45 -8.57
CA PRO A 2 42.30 -57.37 -8.31
C PRO A 2 42.90 -56.10 -7.67
N SER A 3 42.45 -54.94 -8.15
CA SER A 3 42.81 -53.59 -7.71
C SER A 3 41.60 -52.92 -7.03
N GLN A 4 41.21 -53.39 -5.84
CA GLN A 4 40.08 -52.84 -5.07
C GLN A 4 40.27 -52.93 -3.54
N MET A 5 41.23 -52.20 -2.93
CA MET A 5 41.30 -52.10 -1.45
C MET A 5 41.70 -50.75 -0.85
N SER A 6 41.89 -49.68 -1.63
CA SER A 6 42.35 -48.38 -1.08
C SER A 6 41.25 -47.35 -0.81
N SER A 7 40.00 -47.57 -1.23
CA SER A 7 38.96 -46.53 -1.17
C SER A 7 38.24 -46.37 0.18
N LEU A 8 38.30 -47.35 1.09
CA LEU A 8 37.48 -47.34 2.31
C LEU A 8 38.11 -46.60 3.51
N LYS A 9 39.43 -46.33 3.50
CA LYS A 9 40.13 -45.73 4.67
C LYS A 9 40.03 -44.20 4.73
N ALA A 10 39.76 -43.53 3.61
CA ALA A 10 39.70 -42.07 3.56
C ALA A 10 38.52 -41.48 4.35
N GLY A 11 37.36 -42.14 4.33
CA GLY A 11 36.15 -41.67 5.02
C GLY A 11 36.27 -41.68 6.55
N ASP A 12 36.92 -42.68 7.12
CA ASP A 12 37.07 -42.81 8.58
C ASP A 12 38.08 -41.82 9.16
N TYR A 13 39.12 -41.48 8.39
CA TYR A 13 40.07 -40.44 8.79
C TYR A 13 39.39 -39.07 8.87
N ILE A 14 38.59 -38.70 7.85
CA ILE A 14 37.84 -37.43 7.83
C ILE A 14 36.88 -37.35 9.03
N LYS A 15 36.16 -38.43 9.35
CA LYS A 15 35.25 -38.48 10.51
C LYS A 15 36.00 -38.29 11.84
N LYS A 16 37.17 -38.89 12.02
CA LYS A 16 37.99 -38.72 13.24
C LYS A 16 38.49 -37.28 13.38
N VAL A 17 38.96 -36.68 12.29
CA VAL A 17 39.41 -35.28 12.28
C VAL A 17 38.25 -34.34 12.62
N PHE A 18 37.08 -34.50 11.98
CA PHE A 18 35.89 -33.68 12.29
C PHE A 18 35.45 -33.79 13.76
N ARG A 19 35.49 -35.00 14.35
CA ARG A 19 35.18 -35.17 15.78
C ARG A 19 36.20 -34.50 16.69
N SER A 20 37.47 -34.48 16.30
CA SER A 20 38.52 -33.79 17.07
C SER A 20 38.37 -32.27 16.99
N VAL A 21 38.11 -31.76 15.78
CA VAL A 21 37.90 -30.33 15.53
C VAL A 21 36.64 -29.82 16.25
N ALA A 22 35.57 -30.61 16.27
CA ALA A 22 34.32 -30.26 16.95
C ALA A 22 34.45 -30.14 18.48
N LYS A 23 35.50 -30.70 19.09
CA LYS A 23 35.75 -30.57 20.54
C LYS A 23 36.36 -29.23 20.93
N HIS A 24 36.91 -28.47 19.98
CA HIS A 24 37.51 -27.17 20.26
C HIS A 24 36.48 -26.05 20.10
N PRO A 25 35.99 -25.42 21.19
CA PRO A 25 34.93 -24.42 21.11
C PRO A 25 35.31 -23.21 20.27
N ALA A 26 36.60 -22.81 20.27
CA ALA A 26 37.11 -21.74 19.42
C ALA A 26 36.95 -22.04 17.92
N VAL A 27 37.18 -23.29 17.51
CA VAL A 27 37.02 -23.69 16.10
C VAL A 27 35.55 -23.76 15.71
N VAL A 28 34.69 -24.22 16.61
CA VAL A 28 33.23 -24.21 16.39
C VAL A 28 32.72 -22.77 16.22
N LEU A 29 33.13 -21.84 17.08
CA LEU A 29 32.76 -20.41 16.97
C LEU A 29 33.29 -19.79 15.68
N LEU A 30 34.52 -20.11 15.27
CA LEU A 30 35.09 -19.64 14.00
C LEU A 30 34.26 -20.15 12.81
N ILE A 31 33.89 -21.44 12.80
CA ILE A 31 33.05 -22.02 11.74
C ILE A 31 31.68 -21.34 11.71
N LEU A 32 31.03 -21.15 12.86
CA LEU A 32 29.75 -20.45 12.93
C LEU A 32 29.86 -19.02 12.39
N ARG A 33 30.93 -18.31 12.71
CA ARG A 33 31.17 -16.95 12.20
C ARG A 33 31.39 -16.94 10.69
N ILE A 34 32.13 -17.92 10.14
CA ILE A 34 32.31 -18.07 8.70
C ILE A 34 30.96 -18.33 8.02
N VAL A 35 30.13 -19.23 8.58
CA VAL A 35 28.79 -19.53 8.04
C VAL A 35 27.89 -18.29 8.07
N GLU A 36 27.91 -17.50 9.15
CA GLU A 36 27.16 -16.25 9.26
C GLU A 36 27.59 -15.24 8.19
N VAL A 37 28.90 -15.04 7.99
CA VAL A 37 29.45 -14.13 6.97
C VAL A 37 29.10 -14.60 5.56
N LEU A 38 29.20 -15.90 5.28
CA LEU A 38 28.80 -16.48 4.00
C LEU A 38 27.30 -16.33 3.75
N ALA A 39 26.45 -16.54 4.76
CA ALA A 39 25.01 -16.34 4.66
C ALA A 39 24.66 -14.85 4.41
N ALA A 40 25.38 -13.93 5.05
CA ALA A 40 25.21 -12.49 4.83
C ALA A 40 25.66 -12.07 3.42
N LEU A 41 26.80 -12.56 2.94
CA LEU A 41 27.31 -12.34 1.58
C LEU A 41 26.36 -12.93 0.53
N TRP A 42 25.90 -14.16 0.72
CA TRP A 42 24.90 -14.80 -0.14
C TRP A 42 23.61 -13.98 -0.19
N SER A 43 23.13 -13.49 0.94
CA SER A 43 21.93 -12.64 1.01
C SER A 43 22.12 -11.29 0.34
N ARG A 44 23.32 -10.69 0.39
CA ARG A 44 23.66 -9.46 -0.35
C ARG A 44 23.75 -9.72 -1.85
N TRP A 45 24.44 -10.79 -2.25
CA TRP A 45 24.58 -11.18 -3.66
C TRP A 45 23.23 -11.51 -4.27
N ARG A 46 22.39 -12.30 -3.60
CA ARG A 46 21.03 -12.62 -4.03
C ARG A 46 20.19 -11.35 -4.22
N ARG A 47 20.25 -10.40 -3.28
CA ARG A 47 19.57 -9.10 -3.42
C ARG A 47 20.10 -8.31 -4.61
N SER A 48 21.42 -8.24 -4.80
CA SER A 48 22.05 -7.53 -5.92
C SER A 48 21.67 -8.14 -7.27
N VAL A 49 21.72 -9.47 -7.40
CA VAL A 49 21.30 -10.20 -8.60
C VAL A 49 19.80 -10.01 -8.86
N HIS A 50 18.97 -10.06 -7.81
CA HIS A 50 17.54 -9.82 -7.95
C HIS A 50 17.25 -8.39 -8.42
N SER A 51 17.90 -7.38 -7.84
CA SER A 51 17.80 -5.99 -8.29
C SER A 51 18.29 -5.80 -9.73
N ARG A 52 19.37 -6.49 -10.15
CA ARG A 52 19.84 -6.46 -11.55
C ARG A 52 18.85 -7.13 -12.49
N ARG A 53 18.29 -8.28 -12.12
CA ARG A 53 17.21 -8.93 -12.90
C ARG A 53 15.98 -8.04 -13.00
N GLN A 54 15.63 -7.32 -11.93
CA GLN A 54 14.57 -6.32 -11.92
C GLN A 54 14.86 -5.08 -12.79
N VAL A 55 16.09 -4.87 -13.27
CA VAL A 55 16.37 -3.85 -14.30
C VAL A 55 16.19 -4.45 -15.69
N LEU A 56 16.42 -5.75 -15.85
CA LEU A 56 16.40 -6.45 -17.13
C LEU A 56 15.02 -6.99 -17.54
N CYS A 57 14.09 -7.27 -16.61
CA CYS A 57 12.75 -7.70 -17.06
C CYS A 57 12.05 -6.56 -17.83
N PRO A 58 11.24 -6.91 -18.85
CA PRO A 58 10.46 -5.94 -19.60
C PRO A 58 9.66 -5.04 -18.66
N ALA A 59 9.58 -3.73 -18.98
CA ALA A 59 8.82 -2.76 -18.20
C ALA A 59 7.31 -3.06 -18.14
N ASP A 60 6.86 -3.98 -18.98
CA ASP A 60 5.46 -4.32 -19.23
C ASP A 60 4.99 -5.48 -18.34
N GLU A 61 5.92 -6.21 -17.71
CA GLU A 61 5.57 -7.30 -16.80
C GLU A 61 5.03 -6.77 -15.47
N LEU A 62 3.84 -7.27 -15.10
CA LEU A 62 3.20 -6.99 -13.83
C LEU A 62 3.97 -7.63 -12.67
N GLU A 63 4.50 -6.80 -11.77
CA GLU A 63 5.19 -7.27 -10.57
C GLU A 63 4.15 -7.68 -9.52
N LEU A 64 3.74 -8.94 -9.59
CA LEU A 64 2.68 -9.54 -8.79
C LEU A 64 3.12 -9.96 -7.37
N ASP A 65 4.41 -10.14 -7.15
CA ASP A 65 4.96 -10.52 -5.85
C ASP A 65 4.96 -9.37 -4.86
N LEU A 66 4.91 -8.13 -5.35
CA LEU A 66 5.06 -6.93 -4.58
C LEU A 66 3.74 -6.17 -4.52
N VAL A 67 3.26 -5.92 -3.30
CA VAL A 67 2.05 -5.15 -3.04
C VAL A 67 2.42 -3.83 -2.40
N GLN A 68 1.94 -2.75 -2.99
CA GLN A 68 2.13 -1.40 -2.52
C GLN A 68 0.85 -0.88 -1.87
N GLY A 69 0.90 -0.53 -0.59
CA GLY A 69 -0.13 0.27 0.05
C GLY A 69 0.06 1.74 -0.31
N CYS A 70 -0.96 2.39 -0.87
CA CYS A 70 -0.89 3.81 -1.21
C CYS A 70 -2.17 4.58 -0.93
N LEU A 71 -2.00 5.83 -0.51
CA LEU A 71 -3.05 6.84 -0.46
C LEU A 71 -3.08 7.60 -1.79
N LEU A 72 -4.23 7.61 -2.44
CA LEU A 72 -4.49 8.46 -3.60
C LEU A 72 -5.36 9.64 -3.15
N THR A 73 -4.97 10.84 -3.55
CA THR A 73 -5.74 12.06 -3.27
C THR A 73 -5.89 12.95 -4.50
N ALA A 74 -7.10 13.48 -4.65
CA ALA A 74 -7.50 14.47 -5.65
C ALA A 74 -7.56 15.91 -5.09
N GLU A 75 -7.00 16.17 -3.90
CA GLU A 75 -6.99 17.51 -3.28
C GLU A 75 -6.43 18.60 -4.20
N ASN A 76 -5.36 18.27 -4.93
CA ASN A 76 -4.66 19.19 -5.85
C ASN A 76 -5.15 19.07 -7.31
N LEU A 77 -6.24 18.34 -7.55
CA LEU A 77 -6.75 18.13 -8.90
C LEU A 77 -7.25 19.43 -9.51
N LEU A 78 -8.10 20.17 -8.80
CA LEU A 78 -8.70 21.41 -9.33
C LEU A 78 -7.70 22.57 -9.39
N ASN A 79 -6.72 22.61 -8.47
CA ASN A 79 -5.77 23.73 -8.38
C ASN A 79 -4.57 23.55 -9.31
N LEU A 80 -4.05 22.32 -9.45
CA LEU A 80 -2.79 22.04 -10.14
C LEU A 80 -2.94 21.04 -11.29
N GLY A 81 -4.12 20.44 -11.46
CA GLY A 81 -4.30 19.32 -12.39
C GLY A 81 -3.58 18.05 -11.94
N ARG A 82 -3.40 17.83 -10.62
CA ARG A 82 -2.57 16.72 -10.10
C ARG A 82 -3.35 15.79 -9.19
N VAL A 83 -3.23 14.49 -9.47
CA VAL A 83 -3.60 13.42 -8.53
C VAL A 83 -2.35 12.93 -7.81
N GLU A 84 -2.29 13.14 -6.50
CA GLU A 84 -1.15 12.70 -5.69
C GLU A 84 -1.28 11.22 -5.32
N LYS A 85 -0.13 10.57 -5.26
CA LYS A 85 0.02 9.20 -4.74
C LYS A 85 1.08 9.25 -3.66
N ARG A 86 0.73 8.82 -2.44
CA ARG A 86 1.66 8.64 -1.34
C ARG A 86 1.77 7.16 -1.02
N THR A 87 2.97 6.61 -1.09
CA THR A 87 3.23 5.23 -0.71
C THR A 87 3.25 5.15 0.82
N LEU A 88 2.41 4.29 1.38
CA LEU A 88 2.38 4.04 2.83
C LEU A 88 3.30 2.88 3.19
N PHE A 89 3.28 1.81 2.40
CA PHE A 89 4.16 0.66 2.59
C PHE A 89 4.34 -0.13 1.30
N GLN A 90 5.32 -1.02 1.33
CA GLN A 90 5.61 -1.98 0.28
C GLN A 90 5.96 -3.31 0.95
N VAL A 91 5.19 -4.34 0.65
CA VAL A 91 5.33 -5.68 1.24
C VAL A 91 5.13 -6.74 0.16
N SER A 92 5.73 -7.91 0.34
CA SER A 92 5.44 -9.06 -0.53
C SER A 92 3.98 -9.52 -0.33
N ALA A 93 3.33 -10.00 -1.39
CA ALA A 93 1.97 -10.54 -1.35
C ALA A 93 1.84 -11.69 -0.32
N SER A 94 2.86 -12.55 -0.22
CA SER A 94 2.92 -13.62 0.79
C SER A 94 2.92 -13.08 2.22
N LYS A 95 3.74 -12.06 2.51
CA LYS A 95 3.74 -11.38 3.82
C LYS A 95 2.40 -10.71 4.13
N LEU A 96 1.78 -10.05 3.16
CA LEU A 96 0.48 -9.39 3.33
C LEU A 96 -0.61 -10.39 3.75
N LEU A 97 -0.62 -11.56 3.11
CA LEU A 97 -1.63 -12.61 3.30
C LEU A 97 -1.18 -13.67 4.32
N ASN A 98 -0.31 -13.31 5.28
CA ASN A 98 0.17 -14.20 6.33
C ASN A 98 0.71 -15.57 5.83
N ARG A 99 1.38 -15.57 4.68
CA ARG A 99 1.92 -16.75 3.98
C ARG A 99 0.86 -17.76 3.54
N ASN A 100 -0.38 -17.33 3.36
CA ASN A 100 -1.42 -18.15 2.75
C ASN A 100 -1.22 -18.20 1.22
N GLU A 101 -0.49 -19.23 0.77
CA GLU A 101 -0.15 -19.40 -0.66
C GLU A 101 -1.39 -19.55 -1.56
N HIS A 102 -2.50 -20.10 -1.06
CA HIS A 102 -3.75 -20.19 -1.81
C HIS A 102 -4.30 -18.79 -2.14
N LEU A 103 -4.44 -17.92 -1.14
CA LEU A 103 -4.93 -16.56 -1.36
C LEU A 103 -3.96 -15.73 -2.22
N VAL A 104 -2.65 -15.97 -2.08
CA VAL A 104 -1.64 -15.34 -2.95
C VAL A 104 -1.84 -15.77 -4.40
N GLY A 105 -2.02 -17.07 -4.66
CA GLY A 105 -2.30 -17.59 -6.00
C GLY A 105 -3.56 -16.95 -6.61
N VAL A 106 -4.67 -16.96 -5.86
CA VAL A 106 -5.94 -16.35 -6.29
C VAL A 106 -5.78 -14.86 -6.60
N LEU A 107 -5.05 -14.11 -5.76
CA LEU A 107 -4.80 -12.69 -5.97
C LEU A 107 -3.96 -12.43 -7.22
N LYS A 108 -2.91 -13.23 -7.44
CA LYS A 108 -2.04 -13.14 -8.62
C LYS A 108 -2.80 -13.44 -9.91
N ASP A 109 -3.61 -14.49 -9.91
CA ASP A 109 -4.41 -14.89 -11.06
C ASP A 109 -5.52 -13.88 -11.37
N ALA A 110 -6.14 -13.31 -10.34
CA ALA A 110 -7.11 -12.21 -10.49
C ALA A 110 -6.45 -10.94 -11.05
N ALA A 111 -5.27 -10.58 -10.56
CA ALA A 111 -4.53 -9.42 -11.03
C ALA A 111 -4.05 -9.59 -12.49
N ARG A 112 -3.60 -10.79 -12.87
CA ARG A 112 -3.25 -11.14 -14.25
C ARG A 112 -4.46 -11.02 -15.18
N ARG A 113 -5.58 -11.67 -14.84
CA ARG A 113 -6.83 -11.57 -15.62
C ARG A 113 -7.33 -10.14 -15.72
N CYS A 114 -7.25 -9.37 -14.64
CA CYS A 114 -7.62 -7.95 -14.64
C CYS A 114 -6.75 -7.15 -15.61
N HIS A 115 -5.45 -7.44 -15.67
CA HIS A 115 -4.50 -6.75 -16.53
C HIS A 115 -4.68 -7.13 -18.01
N GLU A 116 -4.90 -8.41 -18.32
CA GLU A 116 -5.03 -8.93 -19.68
C GLU A 116 -6.41 -8.67 -20.31
N GLN A 117 -7.48 -8.81 -19.52
CA GLN A 117 -8.85 -8.87 -20.05
C GLN A 117 -9.65 -7.60 -19.80
N SER A 118 -9.18 -6.68 -18.95
CA SER A 118 -9.96 -5.52 -18.52
C SER A 118 -9.31 -4.19 -18.84
N HIS A 119 -10.11 -3.28 -19.38
CA HIS A 119 -9.81 -1.85 -19.37
C HIS A 119 -9.98 -1.21 -17.98
N ASN A 120 -10.54 -1.96 -17.01
CA ASN A 120 -10.70 -1.53 -15.62
C ASN A 120 -9.48 -1.97 -14.79
N CYS A 121 -9.12 -1.14 -13.82
CA CYS A 121 -8.01 -1.40 -12.91
C CYS A 121 -8.39 -2.17 -11.62
N LEU A 122 -9.66 -2.55 -11.43
CA LEU A 122 -10.16 -3.12 -10.17
C LEU A 122 -9.98 -4.64 -10.12
N VAL A 123 -8.92 -5.08 -9.45
CA VAL A 123 -8.59 -6.51 -9.26
C VAL A 123 -9.67 -7.24 -8.47
N THR A 124 -10.28 -6.56 -7.49
CA THR A 124 -11.29 -7.15 -6.60
C THR A 124 -12.48 -7.74 -7.36
N ARG A 125 -12.81 -7.25 -8.57
CA ARG A 125 -13.88 -7.81 -9.40
C ARG A 125 -13.59 -9.22 -9.91
N TRP A 126 -12.31 -9.56 -10.06
CA TRP A 126 -11.82 -10.83 -10.60
C TRP A 126 -11.55 -11.88 -9.51
N VAL A 127 -11.56 -11.45 -8.24
CA VAL A 127 -11.41 -12.33 -7.09
C VAL A 127 -12.78 -12.94 -6.73
N PRO A 128 -12.89 -14.26 -6.49
CA PRO A 128 -14.15 -14.84 -6.05
C PRO A 128 -14.59 -14.29 -4.68
N PRO A 129 -15.91 -14.31 -4.35
CA PRO A 129 -16.45 -13.56 -3.21
C PRO A 129 -15.84 -13.93 -1.85
N ASP A 130 -15.58 -15.21 -1.59
CA ASP A 130 -15.11 -15.69 -0.30
C ASP A 130 -13.64 -15.29 -0.06
N GLU A 131 -12.77 -15.50 -1.04
CA GLU A 131 -11.36 -15.08 -0.97
C GLU A 131 -11.23 -13.56 -0.98
N ARG A 132 -12.12 -12.86 -1.68
CA ARG A 132 -12.15 -11.40 -1.74
C ARG A 132 -12.29 -10.79 -0.35
N TYR A 133 -13.17 -11.34 0.49
CA TYR A 133 -13.33 -10.87 1.86
C TYR A 133 -12.01 -10.99 2.64
N HIS A 134 -11.37 -12.16 2.60
CA HIS A 134 -10.12 -12.40 3.33
C HIS A 134 -8.96 -11.53 2.84
N ILE A 135 -8.84 -11.35 1.51
CA ILE A 135 -7.80 -10.49 0.92
C ILE A 135 -8.03 -9.03 1.30
N LEU A 136 -9.27 -8.54 1.25
CA LEU A 136 -9.59 -7.16 1.65
C LEU A 136 -9.39 -6.95 3.15
N GLN A 137 -9.79 -7.92 3.98
CA GLN A 137 -9.58 -7.86 5.42
C GLN A 137 -8.08 -7.79 5.77
N ALA A 138 -7.25 -8.63 5.14
CA ALA A 138 -5.81 -8.59 5.33
C ALA A 138 -5.21 -7.24 4.89
N SER A 139 -5.72 -6.69 3.78
CA SER A 139 -5.32 -5.37 3.28
C SER A 139 -5.69 -4.25 4.26
N ILE A 140 -6.90 -4.29 4.82
CA ILE A 140 -7.36 -3.33 5.84
C ILE A 140 -6.50 -3.44 7.09
N ASN A 141 -6.24 -4.66 7.59
CA ASN A 141 -5.42 -4.86 8.78
C ASN A 141 -4.00 -4.28 8.59
N ALA A 142 -3.39 -4.49 7.42
CA ALA A 142 -2.09 -3.94 7.10
C ALA A 142 -2.10 -2.39 7.11
N MET A 143 -3.13 -1.77 6.51
CA MET A 143 -3.26 -0.31 6.47
C MET A 143 -3.56 0.28 7.85
N SER A 144 -4.47 -0.33 8.61
CA SER A 144 -4.84 0.10 9.96
C SER A 144 -3.67 0.05 10.93
N SER A 145 -2.78 -0.94 10.79
CA SER A 145 -1.59 -1.07 11.65
C SER A 145 -0.65 0.15 11.56
N LEU A 146 -0.65 0.86 10.43
CA LEU A 146 0.16 2.06 10.22
C LEU A 146 -0.48 3.35 10.75
N LEU A 147 -1.82 3.36 10.79
CA LEU A 147 -2.59 4.54 11.18
C LEU A 147 -2.91 4.55 12.68
N GLY A 148 -2.94 3.38 13.34
CA GLY A 148 -3.27 3.23 14.75
C GLY A 148 -2.52 4.21 15.69
N PRO A 149 -1.18 4.30 15.63
CA PRO A 149 -0.43 5.19 16.51
C PRO A 149 -0.81 6.67 16.33
N ASN A 150 -0.95 7.11 15.08
CA ASN A 150 -1.25 8.50 14.76
C ASN A 150 -2.71 8.87 15.05
N TYR A 151 -3.63 7.92 14.93
CA TYR A 151 -5.05 8.13 15.19
C TYR A 151 -5.30 8.50 16.66
N VAL A 152 -4.63 7.82 17.60
CA VAL A 152 -4.73 8.14 19.04
C VAL A 152 -4.19 9.54 19.32
N HIS A 153 -3.03 9.88 18.77
CA HIS A 153 -2.43 11.21 18.95
C HIS A 153 -3.26 12.33 18.31
N GLN A 154 -3.82 12.11 17.12
CA GLN A 154 -4.65 13.12 16.44
C GLN A 154 -5.95 13.40 17.18
N ASN A 155 -6.56 12.37 17.78
CA ASN A 155 -7.76 12.55 18.60
C ASN A 155 -7.43 13.14 19.98
N ALA A 156 -6.28 12.79 20.56
CA ALA A 156 -5.86 13.32 21.87
C ALA A 156 -5.34 14.78 21.81
N LEU A 157 -4.74 15.18 20.69
CA LEU A 157 -4.23 16.54 20.46
C LEU A 157 -5.28 17.48 19.85
N GLY A 158 -6.53 17.04 19.70
CA GLY A 158 -7.67 17.89 19.39
C GLY A 158 -7.81 18.94 20.48
N ALA A 159 -7.13 20.07 20.29
CA ALA A 159 -6.95 21.11 21.28
C ALA A 159 -8.29 21.63 21.80
N ALA A 160 -8.32 21.88 23.11
CA ALA A 160 -9.37 22.51 23.91
C ALA A 160 -10.28 23.45 23.10
N GLY A 161 -11.51 23.01 22.81
CA GLY A 161 -12.58 23.91 22.35
C GLY A 161 -13.49 23.39 21.23
N ALA A 162 -13.22 22.23 20.62
CA ALA A 162 -14.14 21.66 19.63
C ALA A 162 -14.34 20.15 19.83
N ASP A 163 -15.42 19.78 20.51
CA ASP A 163 -15.93 18.42 20.73
C ASP A 163 -16.27 17.60 19.47
N LEU A 164 -15.84 18.03 18.28
CA LEU A 164 -16.14 17.27 17.07
C LEU A 164 -15.00 16.30 16.75
N PHE A 165 -15.16 15.07 17.25
CA PHE A 165 -14.58 13.89 16.64
C PHE A 165 -14.91 13.90 15.14
N LYS A 166 -13.95 14.34 14.32
CA LYS A 166 -14.13 14.41 12.87
C LYS A 166 -13.84 13.05 12.27
N SER A 167 -14.83 12.15 12.36
CA SER A 167 -14.78 10.87 11.65
C SER A 167 -14.50 11.12 10.18
N THR A 168 -13.38 10.58 9.70
CA THR A 168 -12.92 10.72 8.32
C THR A 168 -12.95 9.34 7.71
N TRP A 169 -13.79 9.15 6.70
CA TRP A 169 -14.04 7.85 6.09
C TRP A 169 -13.16 7.65 4.87
N TYR A 170 -12.54 6.48 4.78
CA TYR A 170 -11.73 6.07 3.66
C TYR A 170 -12.26 4.77 3.06
N CYS A 171 -12.14 4.65 1.75
CA CYS A 171 -12.46 3.44 1.02
C CYS A 171 -11.17 2.73 0.62
N VAL A 172 -11.16 1.40 0.74
CA VAL A 172 -10.02 0.54 0.38
C VAL A 172 -10.42 -0.36 -0.79
N THR A 173 -9.51 -0.50 -1.76
CA THR A 173 -9.64 -1.51 -2.81
C THR A 173 -8.25 -1.95 -3.29
N ILE A 174 -8.21 -3.00 -4.11
CA ILE A 174 -6.99 -3.48 -4.74
C ILE A 174 -7.07 -3.23 -6.24
N MET A 175 -6.02 -2.62 -6.77
CA MET A 175 -5.98 -2.15 -8.14
C MET A 175 -4.66 -2.50 -8.81
N THR A 176 -4.71 -2.73 -10.12
CA THR A 176 -3.54 -2.75 -10.98
C THR A 176 -3.50 -1.44 -11.77
N PRO A 177 -2.33 -0.79 -11.91
CA PRO A 177 -2.21 0.35 -12.82
C PRO A 177 -2.62 -0.07 -14.24
N THR A 178 -3.61 0.61 -14.80
CA THR A 178 -4.00 0.45 -16.20
C THR A 178 -3.11 1.37 -17.03
N ARG A 179 -2.10 0.78 -17.68
CA ARG A 179 -1.24 1.56 -18.56
C ARG A 179 -2.11 2.21 -19.63
N ALA A 180 -1.92 3.51 -19.84
CA ALA A 180 -2.57 4.21 -20.93
C ALA A 180 -2.07 3.60 -22.24
N GLU A 181 -2.91 2.78 -22.86
CA GLU A 181 -2.95 2.46 -24.29
C GLU A 181 -1.59 2.57 -25.00
N ASN A 182 -0.70 1.63 -24.69
CA ASN A 182 0.50 1.37 -25.50
C ASN A 182 0.20 0.45 -26.69
N HIS A 183 -1.07 0.35 -27.11
CA HIS A 183 -1.49 -0.29 -28.37
C HIS A 183 -1.25 0.59 -29.59
N LEU A 184 -0.48 1.69 -29.48
CA LEU A 184 0.16 2.23 -30.68
C LEU A 184 1.07 1.13 -31.25
N PRO A 185 0.87 0.75 -32.53
CA PRO A 185 1.57 -0.38 -33.15
C PRO A 185 3.09 -0.24 -32.99
N ASP A 186 3.74 -1.37 -32.75
CA ASP A 186 5.16 -1.49 -32.35
C ASP A 186 6.16 -0.80 -33.30
N GLU A 187 5.77 -0.47 -34.53
CA GLU A 187 6.65 0.10 -35.54
C GLU A 187 7.23 1.47 -35.17
N GLN A 188 6.60 2.25 -34.29
CA GLN A 188 7.15 3.54 -33.86
C GLN A 188 8.00 3.50 -32.57
N LYS A 189 7.98 2.39 -31.80
CA LYS A 189 8.75 2.31 -30.55
C LYS A 189 10.22 1.93 -30.78
N VAL A 190 10.53 1.22 -31.86
CA VAL A 190 11.89 0.70 -32.14
C VAL A 190 12.90 1.82 -32.39
N SER A 191 12.46 3.01 -32.83
CA SER A 191 13.35 4.15 -33.09
C SER A 191 13.76 4.93 -31.83
N ALA A 192 13.08 4.73 -30.68
CA ALA A 192 13.37 5.46 -29.45
C ALA A 192 14.33 4.72 -28.50
N THR A 193 14.44 3.39 -28.62
CA THR A 193 15.15 2.55 -27.63
C THR A 193 16.65 2.40 -27.88
N THR A 194 17.16 2.83 -29.04
CA THR A 194 18.58 2.64 -29.43
C THR A 194 19.46 3.88 -29.27
N ARG A 195 18.91 5.04 -28.89
CA ARG A 195 19.69 6.27 -28.73
C ARG A 195 19.49 6.87 -27.35
N SER A 196 20.37 6.49 -26.43
CA SER A 196 20.97 7.37 -25.41
C SER A 196 21.28 6.56 -24.16
N LEU A 197 22.54 6.13 -24.06
CA LEU A 197 23.20 5.78 -22.79
C LEU A 197 23.65 7.06 -22.07
N GLU A 198 22.89 8.16 -22.14
CA GLU A 198 23.23 9.37 -21.39
C GLU A 198 22.88 9.18 -19.92
N THR A 199 23.81 9.67 -19.11
CA THR A 199 23.83 9.60 -17.66
C THR A 199 22.49 9.96 -17.02
N CYS A 200 21.97 8.97 -16.28
CA CYS A 200 20.80 9.03 -15.40
C CYS A 200 20.94 10.19 -14.39
N THR A 201 20.42 11.37 -14.72
CA THR A 201 20.30 12.46 -13.75
C THR A 201 19.14 12.17 -12.78
N PHE A 202 19.21 12.77 -11.60
CA PHE A 202 18.37 12.53 -10.41
C PHE A 202 16.85 12.71 -10.62
N THR A 203 16.40 13.14 -11.80
CA THR A 203 14.99 13.30 -12.19
C THR A 203 14.64 12.57 -13.48
N ASP A 204 15.30 11.45 -13.76
CA ASP A 204 14.95 10.62 -14.92
C ASP A 204 13.55 10.01 -14.77
N MET A 205 12.55 10.81 -15.15
CA MET A 205 11.14 10.46 -15.19
C MET A 205 10.80 9.54 -16.37
N THR A 206 11.79 9.20 -17.23
CA THR A 206 11.59 8.33 -18.39
C THR A 206 11.44 6.86 -17.99
N ARG A 207 12.02 6.45 -16.84
CA ARG A 207 11.75 5.13 -16.28
C ARG A 207 10.32 5.06 -15.76
N THR A 208 9.44 4.52 -16.60
CA THR A 208 8.08 4.16 -16.19
C THR A 208 8.19 3.13 -15.07
N PRO A 209 7.71 3.43 -13.85
CA PRO A 209 7.76 2.48 -12.76
C PRO A 209 6.97 1.24 -13.17
N ARG A 210 7.49 0.06 -12.84
CA ARG A 210 6.83 -1.21 -13.15
C ARG A 210 5.40 -1.21 -12.60
N PRO A 211 4.46 -1.81 -13.34
CA PRO A 211 3.12 -1.98 -12.83
C PRO A 211 3.17 -2.93 -11.63
N THR A 212 2.88 -2.40 -10.45
CA THR A 212 2.81 -3.16 -9.18
C THR A 212 1.37 -3.26 -8.71
N LEU A 213 1.03 -4.30 -7.97
CA LEU A 213 -0.28 -4.42 -7.33
C LEU A 213 -0.41 -3.35 -6.23
N ARG A 214 -1.53 -2.60 -6.22
CA ARG A 214 -1.73 -1.47 -5.30
C ARG A 214 -2.97 -1.68 -4.42
N ILE A 215 -2.78 -1.65 -3.11
CA ILE A 215 -3.87 -1.42 -2.16
C ILE A 215 -4.08 0.08 -2.11
N CYS A 216 -5.19 0.56 -2.68
CA CYS A 216 -5.49 1.97 -2.78
C CYS A 216 -6.45 2.38 -1.66
N LEU A 217 -6.04 3.38 -0.89
CA LEU A 217 -6.87 4.11 0.06
C LEU A 217 -7.25 5.45 -0.57
N VAL A 218 -8.54 5.77 -0.53
CA VAL A 218 -9.07 7.04 -1.05
C VAL A 218 -10.06 7.60 -0.06
N HIS A 219 -10.03 8.91 0.12
CA HIS A 219 -11.00 9.58 0.97
C HIS A 219 -12.41 9.49 0.36
N GLU A 220 -13.42 9.13 1.17
CA GLU A 220 -14.77 8.87 0.67
C GLU A 220 -15.37 10.09 -0.05
N SER A 221 -15.17 11.30 0.49
CA SER A 221 -15.71 12.52 -0.13
C SER A 221 -15.11 12.80 -1.51
N GLU A 222 -13.87 12.37 -1.78
CA GLU A 222 -13.27 12.52 -3.10
C GLU A 222 -13.92 11.55 -4.08
N LEU A 223 -14.13 10.29 -3.68
CA LEU A 223 -14.83 9.31 -4.52
C LEU A 223 -16.26 9.77 -4.85
N ARG A 224 -16.99 10.32 -3.87
CA ARG A 224 -18.30 10.93 -4.09
C ARG A 224 -18.22 12.12 -5.04
N GLY A 225 -17.24 13.01 -4.84
CA GLY A 225 -17.05 14.18 -5.72
C GLY A 225 -16.75 13.79 -7.17
N ILE A 226 -16.00 12.71 -7.40
CA ILE A 226 -15.73 12.17 -8.74
C ILE A 226 -16.99 11.50 -9.32
N ALA A 227 -17.70 10.69 -8.52
CA ALA A 227 -18.94 10.04 -8.96
C ALA A 227 -20.05 11.05 -9.33
N ASP A 228 -20.16 12.15 -8.58
CA ASP A 228 -21.08 13.26 -8.84
C ASP A 228 -20.64 14.12 -10.04
N GLY A 229 -19.44 13.91 -10.59
CA GLY A 229 -18.85 14.77 -11.63
C GLY A 229 -18.41 16.15 -11.15
N LYS A 230 -18.35 16.41 -9.84
CA LYS A 230 -17.87 17.67 -9.24
C LYS A 230 -16.34 17.78 -9.26
N LEU A 231 -15.65 16.63 -9.18
CA LEU A 231 -14.19 16.53 -9.24
C LEU A 231 -13.77 15.97 -10.61
N GLN A 232 -13.68 16.85 -11.59
CA GLN A 232 -13.18 16.55 -12.94
C GLN A 232 -11.77 17.12 -13.12
N PRO A 233 -10.95 16.51 -14.01
CA PRO A 233 -9.64 17.05 -14.30
C PRO A 233 -9.84 18.40 -15.02
N PRO A 234 -9.14 19.46 -14.63
CA PRO A 234 -9.24 20.73 -15.32
C PRO A 234 -8.74 20.60 -16.76
N SER A 235 -9.30 21.39 -17.68
CA SER A 235 -8.81 21.51 -19.06
C SER A 235 -7.43 22.19 -19.15
N TRP A 236 -6.99 22.81 -18.06
CA TRP A 236 -5.74 23.54 -17.90
C TRP A 236 -4.88 22.90 -16.81
N GLY A 237 -3.56 23.09 -16.88
CA GLY A 237 -2.62 22.61 -15.86
C GLY A 237 -1.82 21.37 -16.26
N PHE A 238 -1.02 20.87 -15.32
CA PHE A 238 -0.05 19.79 -15.58
C PHE A 238 -0.68 18.41 -15.35
N PHE A 239 -1.44 17.93 -16.33
CA PHE A 239 -2.06 16.61 -16.32
C PHE A 239 -1.24 15.61 -17.15
N ASN A 240 -0.09 15.18 -16.61
CA ASN A 240 0.76 14.19 -17.29
C ASN A 240 0.12 12.79 -17.34
N SER A 241 0.71 11.88 -18.13
CA SER A 241 0.24 10.49 -18.29
C SER A 241 0.10 9.74 -16.95
N ARG A 242 0.96 10.02 -15.98
CA ARG A 242 0.93 9.42 -14.63
C ARG A 242 -0.26 9.91 -13.79
N HIS A 243 -0.60 11.20 -13.88
CA HIS A 243 -1.77 11.76 -13.21
C HIS A 243 -3.06 11.31 -13.90
N ALA A 244 -3.04 11.21 -15.23
CA ALA A 244 -4.14 10.64 -16.01
C ALA A 244 -4.44 9.19 -15.63
N GLU A 245 -3.41 8.35 -15.51
CA GLU A 245 -3.54 6.96 -15.03
C GLU A 245 -4.17 6.92 -13.64
N ARG A 246 -3.65 7.68 -12.68
CA ARG A 246 -4.19 7.71 -11.30
C ARG A 246 -5.62 8.23 -11.27
N TYR A 247 -5.95 9.22 -12.07
CA TYR A 247 -7.31 9.74 -12.15
C TYR A 247 -8.26 8.69 -12.75
N ARG A 248 -7.86 7.98 -13.81
CA ARG A 248 -8.60 6.84 -14.36
C ARG A 248 -8.83 5.76 -13.30
N MET A 249 -7.82 5.46 -12.49
CA MET A 249 -7.97 4.56 -11.35
C MET A 249 -9.03 5.04 -10.35
N LEU A 250 -9.03 6.33 -10.02
CA LEU A 250 -10.05 6.92 -9.15
C LEU A 250 -11.45 6.89 -9.78
N CYS A 251 -11.59 7.09 -11.09
CA CYS A 251 -12.87 6.98 -11.79
C CYS A 251 -13.42 5.55 -11.78
N ASP A 252 -12.58 4.54 -12.02
CA ASP A 252 -13.01 3.14 -11.95
C ASP A 252 -13.42 2.77 -10.52
N PHE A 253 -12.67 3.26 -9.53
CA PHE A 253 -13.03 3.07 -8.13
C PHE A 253 -14.34 3.78 -7.78
N SER A 254 -14.53 5.04 -8.17
CA SER A 254 -15.75 5.80 -7.89
C SER A 254 -16.99 5.18 -8.53
N ARG A 255 -16.89 4.67 -9.76
CA ARG A 255 -17.97 3.90 -10.42
C ARG A 255 -18.35 2.65 -9.63
N ASN A 256 -17.37 1.88 -9.16
CA ASN A 256 -17.65 0.70 -8.36
C ASN A 256 -18.23 1.05 -6.99
N PHE A 257 -17.72 2.10 -6.35
CA PHE A 257 -18.24 2.64 -5.11
C PHE A 257 -19.70 3.08 -5.25
N GLN A 258 -20.05 3.82 -6.32
CA GLN A 258 -21.42 4.24 -6.60
C GLN A 258 -22.35 3.03 -6.81
N GLN A 259 -21.90 2.00 -7.54
CA GLN A 259 -22.67 0.75 -7.69
C GLN A 259 -22.93 0.06 -6.35
N GLN A 260 -21.97 0.09 -5.43
CA GLN A 260 -22.15 -0.45 -4.07
C GLN A 260 -23.13 0.41 -3.25
N LEU A 261 -23.07 1.73 -3.36
CA LEU A 261 -24.01 2.62 -2.66
C LEU A 261 -25.45 2.39 -3.12
N VAL A 262 -25.68 2.29 -4.43
CA VAL A 262 -27.01 2.06 -5.02
C VAL A 262 -27.58 0.70 -4.60
N ARG A 263 -26.73 -0.34 -4.54
CA ARG A 263 -27.14 -1.70 -4.16
C ARG A 263 -27.33 -1.91 -2.66
N THR A 264 -26.92 -0.98 -1.83
CA THR A 264 -27.05 -1.08 -0.37
C THR A 264 -28.19 -0.18 0.09
N PRO A 265 -29.44 -0.71 0.17
CA PRO A 265 -30.57 0.08 0.61
C PRO A 265 -30.28 0.68 1.99
N ALA A 266 -30.73 1.92 2.22
CA ALA A 266 -30.59 2.59 3.51
C ALA A 266 -31.43 1.88 4.59
N ASP A 267 -32.51 1.23 4.18
CA ASP A 267 -33.39 0.48 5.07
C ASP A 267 -32.86 -0.94 5.29
N SER A 268 -32.51 -1.24 6.54
CA SER A 268 -32.13 -2.59 6.99
C SER A 268 -33.20 -3.64 6.69
N LYS A 269 -34.47 -3.23 6.57
CA LYS A 269 -35.61 -4.09 6.22
C LYS A 269 -35.57 -4.59 4.77
N GLY A 270 -34.84 -3.92 3.88
CA GLY A 270 -34.73 -4.25 2.46
C GLY A 270 -33.44 -4.96 2.05
N MET A 271 -32.52 -5.22 3.00
CA MET A 271 -31.27 -5.92 2.67
C MET A 271 -31.55 -7.39 2.33
N SER A 272 -31.63 -7.66 1.03
CA SER A 272 -31.72 -9.02 0.51
C SER A 272 -30.56 -9.86 1.02
N SER A 273 -30.86 -11.05 1.56
CA SER A 273 -29.87 -12.07 1.94
C SER A 273 -28.95 -12.52 0.80
N ARG A 274 -29.23 -12.08 -0.44
CA ARG A 274 -28.43 -12.34 -1.64
C ARG A 274 -27.43 -11.22 -1.97
N SER A 275 -27.29 -10.17 -1.16
CA SER A 275 -26.30 -9.12 -1.44
C SER A 275 -24.87 -9.73 -1.46
N PRO A 276 -24.16 -9.72 -2.60
CA PRO A 276 -22.84 -10.33 -2.73
C PRO A 276 -21.72 -9.50 -2.10
N PHE A 277 -22.07 -8.42 -1.38
CA PHE A 277 -21.12 -7.44 -0.84
C PHE A 277 -21.15 -7.32 0.68
N THR A 278 -22.08 -7.98 1.37
CA THR A 278 -22.03 -8.10 2.83
C THR A 278 -21.54 -9.50 3.17
N SER A 279 -20.50 -9.59 4.00
CA SER A 279 -19.98 -10.82 4.59
C SER A 279 -21.00 -11.59 5.44
N GLU A 280 -22.25 -11.13 5.48
CA GLU A 280 -23.36 -11.77 6.20
C GLU A 280 -23.58 -13.23 5.79
N ARG A 281 -23.24 -13.63 4.55
CA ARG A 281 -23.35 -15.04 4.14
C ARG A 281 -22.31 -15.94 4.84
N ALA A 282 -21.11 -15.42 5.08
CA ALA A 282 -20.05 -16.15 5.79
C ALA A 282 -20.38 -16.31 7.28
N HIS A 283 -21.07 -15.33 7.89
CA HIS A 283 -21.49 -15.41 9.29
C HIS A 283 -22.80 -16.21 9.48
N LYS A 284 -23.76 -16.13 8.55
CA LYS A 284 -25.05 -16.85 8.66
C LYS A 284 -24.94 -18.37 8.53
N ALA A 285 -23.90 -18.90 7.87
CA ALA A 285 -23.72 -20.35 7.72
C ALA A 285 -23.41 -21.05 9.06
N LEU A 286 -22.89 -20.32 10.06
CA LEU A 286 -22.64 -20.83 11.41
C LEU A 286 -23.85 -20.71 12.35
N ASP A 287 -24.83 -19.86 12.03
CA ASP A 287 -26.02 -19.63 12.87
C ASP A 287 -27.12 -20.69 12.68
N VAL A 288 -26.97 -21.61 11.70
CA VAL A 288 -27.94 -22.70 11.49
C VAL A 288 -27.83 -23.78 12.59
N SER A 289 -26.74 -23.79 13.37
CA SER A 289 -26.60 -24.64 14.56
C SER A 289 -27.11 -23.96 15.83
N GLY A 290 -28.38 -23.56 15.85
CA GLY A 290 -29.31 -23.53 16.99
C GLY A 290 -28.96 -22.99 18.40
N SER A 291 -27.75 -22.53 18.74
CA SER A 291 -27.42 -22.18 20.14
C SER A 291 -26.40 -21.06 20.37
N GLY A 292 -25.92 -20.38 19.33
CA GLY A 292 -24.98 -19.26 19.49
C GLY A 292 -25.69 -17.91 19.59
N LYS A 293 -25.51 -17.17 20.70
CA LYS A 293 -25.79 -15.72 20.73
C LYS A 293 -25.06 -15.06 19.54
N PRO A 294 -25.69 -14.14 18.79
CA PRO A 294 -25.03 -13.47 17.67
C PRO A 294 -23.83 -12.69 18.21
N ASP A 295 -22.63 -13.21 18.00
CA ASP A 295 -21.40 -12.57 18.43
C ASP A 295 -21.11 -11.38 17.50
N GLY A 296 -21.38 -10.18 18.01
CA GLY A 296 -20.55 -9.00 17.75
C GLY A 296 -20.34 -8.54 16.31
N GLY A 297 -21.27 -8.77 15.38
CA GLY A 297 -21.05 -8.49 13.95
C GLY A 297 -22.04 -7.56 13.25
N MET A 298 -22.92 -6.82 13.95
CA MET A 298 -23.69 -5.77 13.28
C MET A 298 -22.76 -4.59 12.97
N MET A 299 -22.18 -4.60 11.78
CA MET A 299 -21.63 -3.39 11.14
C MET A 299 -22.81 -2.46 10.87
N LYS A 300 -23.26 -1.75 11.91
CA LYS A 300 -24.30 -0.73 11.83
C LYS A 300 -23.72 0.36 10.94
N ARG A 301 -24.22 0.45 9.70
CA ARG A 301 -23.92 1.59 8.83
C ARG A 301 -24.36 2.83 9.61
N VAL A 302 -23.41 3.60 10.12
CA VAL A 302 -23.68 4.94 10.63
C VAL A 302 -24.10 5.72 9.39
N VAL A 303 -25.41 5.84 9.19
CA VAL A 303 -25.98 6.73 8.20
C VAL A 303 -25.55 8.11 8.64
N SER A 304 -24.46 8.62 8.07
CA SER A 304 -24.16 10.04 8.12
C SER A 304 -25.26 10.70 7.31
N GLN A 305 -26.37 11.03 7.98
CA GLN A 305 -27.20 12.09 7.45
C GLN A 305 -26.27 13.29 7.28
N PRO A 306 -26.14 13.87 6.07
CA PRO A 306 -25.55 15.19 5.98
C PRO A 306 -26.37 16.04 6.94
N ASN A 307 -25.72 16.68 7.92
CA ASN A 307 -26.35 17.64 8.82
C ASN A 307 -26.90 18.80 7.98
N LEU A 308 -28.06 18.59 7.36
CA LEU A 308 -28.86 19.56 6.61
C LEU A 308 -30.04 20.03 7.48
N GLN A 309 -30.03 19.71 8.77
CA GLN A 309 -30.86 20.36 9.77
C GLN A 309 -30.03 21.35 10.58
N GLN A 310 -29.59 22.44 9.93
CA GLN A 310 -29.56 23.73 10.63
C GLN A 310 -31.01 24.20 10.80
N LYS A 311 -31.75 23.54 11.69
CA LYS A 311 -33.05 24.03 12.14
C LYS A 311 -32.81 24.88 13.38
N GLY A 312 -32.78 26.19 13.17
CA GLY A 312 -32.86 27.20 14.23
C GLY A 312 -31.54 27.83 14.65
N MET A 313 -31.00 28.76 13.83
CA MET A 313 -30.23 29.86 14.42
C MET A 313 -31.22 30.89 15.01
N PRO A 314 -31.05 31.31 16.28
CA PRO A 314 -31.82 32.42 16.84
C PRO A 314 -31.52 33.71 16.07
N ARG A 315 -32.56 34.50 15.82
CA ARG A 315 -32.62 35.72 14.99
C ARG A 315 -31.74 36.91 15.47
N HIS A 316 -30.74 36.72 16.32
CA HIS A 316 -30.06 37.82 17.01
C HIS A 316 -28.66 38.21 16.49
N MET A 317 -28.35 38.00 15.21
CA MET A 317 -27.05 38.38 14.62
C MET A 317 -27.19 38.96 13.21
N SER A 318 -28.04 39.98 13.03
CA SER A 318 -28.14 40.73 11.76
C SER A 318 -27.13 41.88 11.65
N MET A 319 -26.34 42.21 12.68
CA MET A 319 -25.35 43.30 12.62
C MET A 319 -23.90 42.89 12.30
N LEU A 320 -23.57 41.59 12.27
CA LEU A 320 -22.19 41.12 12.02
C LEU A 320 -21.95 40.57 10.60
N ARG A 321 -22.84 40.86 9.65
CA ARG A 321 -22.69 40.43 8.25
C ARG A 321 -21.85 41.36 7.37
N ARG A 322 -21.40 42.51 7.88
CA ARG A 322 -20.58 43.45 7.11
C ARG A 322 -19.06 43.36 7.42
N ALA A 323 -18.64 42.53 8.38
CA ALA A 323 -17.23 42.40 8.80
C ALA A 323 -16.52 41.11 8.34
N LEU A 324 -17.18 40.19 7.61
CA LEU A 324 -16.60 38.90 7.22
C LEU A 324 -16.40 38.71 5.71
N ALA A 325 -16.50 39.78 4.91
CA ALA A 325 -16.16 39.73 3.48
C ALA A 325 -14.63 39.68 3.20
N SER A 326 -13.77 39.62 4.24
CA SER A 326 -12.31 39.59 4.09
C SER A 326 -11.63 38.38 4.77
N SER A 327 -12.14 37.17 4.59
CA SER A 327 -11.46 35.96 5.12
C SER A 327 -11.49 34.77 4.17
N ASN A 328 -10.72 34.86 3.08
CA ASN A 328 -10.18 33.68 2.39
C ASN A 328 -8.96 33.06 3.12
N SER A 329 -8.56 33.63 4.27
CA SER A 329 -7.34 33.24 5.01
C SER A 329 -7.51 31.98 5.87
N THR A 330 -8.70 31.71 6.42
CA THR A 330 -8.90 30.60 7.37
C THR A 330 -9.00 29.22 6.71
N ARG A 331 -9.48 29.11 5.47
CA ARG A 331 -9.46 27.83 4.72
C ARG A 331 -8.07 27.48 4.17
N LEU A 332 -7.22 28.48 3.91
CA LEU A 332 -5.82 28.27 3.52
C LEU A 332 -4.93 27.91 4.71
N ALA A 333 -5.16 28.49 5.89
CA ALA A 333 -4.45 28.13 7.12
C ALA A 333 -4.66 26.66 7.52
N HIS A 334 -5.90 26.15 7.40
CA HIS A 334 -6.23 24.76 7.73
C HIS A 334 -5.69 23.72 6.71
N ARG A 335 -5.48 24.13 5.45
CA ARG A 335 -4.89 23.28 4.38
C ARG A 335 -3.37 23.23 4.46
N LYS A 336 -2.72 24.35 4.83
CA LYS A 336 -1.27 24.44 5.01
C LYS A 336 -0.79 23.65 6.23
N TRP A 337 -1.56 23.65 7.32
CA TRP A 337 -1.24 22.90 8.55
C TRP A 337 -1.17 21.38 8.37
N HIS A 338 -2.08 20.78 7.59
CA HIS A 338 -2.09 19.33 7.36
C HIS A 338 -0.90 18.85 6.51
N VAL A 339 -0.36 19.70 5.64
CA VAL A 339 0.81 19.37 4.80
C VAL A 339 2.11 19.57 5.60
N ASP A 340 2.25 20.68 6.32
CA ASP A 340 3.46 21.01 7.08
C ASP A 340 3.65 20.06 8.28
N LEU A 341 2.57 19.64 8.97
CA LEU A 341 2.64 18.72 10.10
C LEU A 341 2.97 17.27 9.67
N TRP A 342 2.53 16.85 8.48
CA TRP A 342 2.85 15.53 7.94
C TRP A 342 4.28 15.45 7.36
N LEU A 343 4.76 16.54 6.77
CA LEU A 343 6.17 16.68 6.38
C LEU A 343 7.08 16.60 7.61
N HIS A 344 6.66 17.18 8.75
CA HIS A 344 7.38 17.09 10.01
C HIS A 344 7.42 15.66 10.59
N ALA A 345 6.34 14.88 10.43
CA ALA A 345 6.29 13.47 10.84
C ALA A 345 7.13 12.55 9.92
N SER A 346 7.09 12.77 8.60
CA SER A 346 7.96 12.05 7.65
C SER A 346 9.44 12.39 7.83
N GLY A 347 9.75 13.64 8.19
CA GLY A 347 11.09 14.07 8.58
C GLY A 347 11.59 13.33 9.83
N LYS A 348 10.78 13.28 10.90
CA LYS A 348 11.14 12.56 12.14
C LYS A 348 11.28 11.05 11.96
N ILE A 349 10.53 10.42 11.05
CA ILE A 349 10.70 8.99 10.71
C ILE A 349 12.02 8.75 9.96
N LYS A 350 12.43 9.68 9.09
CA LYS A 350 13.74 9.62 8.42
C LYS A 350 14.89 9.88 9.39
N GLU A 351 14.73 10.84 10.31
CA GLU A 351 15.72 11.10 11.36
C GLU A 351 15.84 9.92 12.31
N THR A 352 14.74 9.37 12.84
CA THR A 352 14.80 8.17 13.70
C THR A 352 15.34 6.94 12.99
N ALA A 353 15.07 6.75 11.70
CA ALA A 353 15.71 5.71 10.90
C ALA A 353 17.21 5.97 10.65
N ALA A 354 17.63 7.23 10.48
CA ALA A 354 19.02 7.62 10.34
C ALA A 354 19.79 7.51 11.67
N THR A 355 19.17 7.87 12.80
CA THR A 355 19.72 7.72 14.15
C THR A 355 19.79 6.25 14.54
N ALA A 356 18.80 5.43 14.17
CA ALA A 356 18.86 3.98 14.35
C ALA A 356 19.94 3.32 13.47
N ALA A 357 20.12 3.80 12.24
CA ALA A 357 21.21 3.35 11.37
C ALA A 357 22.60 3.78 11.88
N ALA A 358 22.73 5.01 12.39
CA ALA A 358 23.96 5.54 13.00
C ALA A 358 24.30 4.81 14.31
N TRP A 359 23.30 4.51 15.14
CA TRP A 359 23.45 3.70 16.35
C TRP A 359 23.84 2.26 16.02
N CYS A 360 23.28 1.67 14.95
CA CYS A 360 23.71 0.37 14.44
C CYS A 360 25.17 0.40 13.94
N CYS A 361 25.59 1.46 13.26
CA CYS A 361 26.97 1.62 12.78
C CYS A 361 27.98 1.83 13.92
N GLN A 362 27.60 2.50 15.01
CA GLN A 362 28.48 2.73 16.16
C GLN A 362 28.59 1.51 17.09
N ASN A 363 27.57 0.66 17.19
CA ASN A 363 27.55 -0.45 18.14
C ASN A 363 27.80 -1.85 17.54
N LEU A 364 27.97 -1.96 16.21
CA LEU A 364 28.32 -3.22 15.52
C LEU A 364 29.76 -3.29 15.00
N LEU A 365 30.59 -2.28 15.28
CA LEU A 365 32.02 -2.34 15.02
C LEU A 365 32.77 -2.73 16.32
N PRO A 366 33.68 -3.71 16.26
CA PRO A 366 34.47 -4.12 17.42
C PRO A 366 35.36 -2.96 17.90
N SER A 367 35.54 -2.85 19.22
CA SER A 367 36.17 -1.76 19.97
C SER A 367 37.65 -1.45 19.62
N ASP A 368 38.25 -2.15 18.66
CA ASP A 368 39.71 -2.18 18.44
C ASP A 368 40.19 -1.44 17.19
N VAL A 369 39.39 -0.52 16.63
CA VAL A 369 39.88 0.42 15.61
C VAL A 369 39.67 1.85 16.10
N ARG A 370 40.54 2.28 17.01
CA ARG A 370 40.79 3.70 17.28
C ARG A 370 41.56 4.26 16.06
N TRP A 371 40.88 5.09 15.27
CA TRP A 371 41.59 6.01 14.38
C TRP A 371 42.13 7.16 15.24
N THR A 372 43.45 7.20 15.40
CA THR A 372 44.15 8.41 15.84
C THR A 372 44.08 9.42 14.70
N GLY A 373 43.39 10.52 14.95
CA GLY A 373 43.65 11.81 14.30
C GLY A 373 44.62 12.60 15.17
#